data_AF-A0A6A4VV92-F1
#
_entry.id   AF-A0A6A4VV92-F1
#
_cell.length_a   1.000
_cell.length_b   1.000
_cell.length_c   1.000
_cell.angle_alpha   90.00
_cell.angle_beta   90.00
_cell.angle_gamma   90.00
#
_symmetry.space_group_name_H-M   'P 1'
#
loop_
_entity.id
_entity.type
_entity.pdbx_description
1 polymer ?
#
loop_
_entity_poly.entity_id
_entity_poly.type
_entity_poly.pdbx_seq_one_letter_code
_entity_poly.pdbx_strand_id
1 'polypeptide(L)'
;MLQELVASLPLSMILSGLVSATMGPQLRRPFVSVPVRQLLFDGSPVPALKSLLRLPGTGAILDGLCGRGLCGSPRDLERLKNGRFPSMMYNNSLDGPYTIDTGKNDIDRFTRVESYKGKSSLDYWGSSYCNMLNGTDGITYPPHMERKDRIFIFNKDLCRSIYLDYERDVEYFGISTRRYVPARAVLEDPAVNPDNKCFCAPEDHCLRAGALSLSPCQFGAPIVASTPHFYNGDPSYLEAVDGLAPDKRYHETFIDIEPLTGLALNGGKKIQINIDLERFGSLDGMERLPPVLFPVMYTNETAVVNSALAAEFRDRLQRPLSLVAAARWLLVALGSALLLLAGLMYLRRHSHPTTKAGQCPLQ
;
A
#
# COMPACT_ATOMS: atom_id res chain seq x y z
N MET A 1 -8.24 5.64 20.70
CA MET A 1 -9.25 4.80 21.38
C MET A 1 -9.30 5.12 22.86
N LEU A 2 -8.19 5.05 23.62
CA LEU A 2 -8.18 5.51 25.02
C LEU A 2 -8.53 7.00 25.12
N GLN A 3 -7.97 7.84 24.24
CA GLN A 3 -8.27 9.26 24.16
C GLN A 3 -9.72 9.52 23.74
N GLU A 4 -10.27 8.74 22.81
CA GLU A 4 -11.70 8.79 22.45
C GLU A 4 -12.62 8.25 23.54
N LEU A 5 -12.21 7.22 24.29
CA LEU A 5 -12.94 6.71 25.46
C LEU A 5 -13.02 7.80 26.53
N VAL A 6 -11.92 8.51 26.75
CA VAL A 6 -11.83 9.64 27.68
C VAL A 6 -12.67 10.82 27.18
N ALA A 7 -12.69 11.10 25.87
CA ALA A 7 -13.46 12.18 25.26
C ALA A 7 -14.98 11.91 25.14
N SER A 8 -15.40 10.63 25.07
CA SER A 8 -16.81 10.23 24.94
C SER A 8 -17.54 10.03 26.28
N LEU A 9 -16.84 10.17 27.40
CA LEU A 9 -17.42 10.10 28.73
C LEU A 9 -18.01 11.48 29.12
N PRO A 10 -19.32 11.57 29.41
CA PRO A 10 -20.01 12.86 29.57
C PRO A 10 -19.81 13.41 30.98
N LEU A 11 -18.62 13.94 31.30
CA LEU A 11 -18.39 14.86 32.43
C LEU A 11 -16.94 15.37 32.39
N SER A 12 -16.72 16.46 31.65
CA SER A 12 -15.46 17.19 31.55
C SER A 12 -14.95 17.63 32.95
N MET A 13 -13.64 17.52 33.16
CA MET A 13 -12.85 17.77 34.39
C MET A 13 -12.81 16.67 35.47
N ILE A 14 -13.95 16.20 36.01
CA ILE A 14 -13.91 15.17 37.07
C ILE A 14 -13.33 13.86 36.52
N LEU A 15 -13.70 13.52 35.30
CA LEU A 15 -13.33 12.27 34.69
C LEU A 15 -11.90 12.27 34.15
N SER A 16 -11.40 13.41 33.65
CA SER A 16 -9.98 13.60 33.36
C SER A 16 -9.11 13.51 34.62
N GLY A 17 -9.62 14.03 35.75
CA GLY A 17 -8.97 13.86 37.06
C GLY A 17 -8.94 12.40 37.52
N LEU A 18 -10.05 11.67 37.34
CA LEU A 18 -10.13 10.24 37.67
C LEU A 18 -9.23 9.38 36.77
N VAL A 19 -9.18 9.68 35.46
CA VAL A 19 -8.29 9.04 34.49
C VAL A 19 -6.83 9.34 34.81
N SER A 20 -6.48 10.60 35.11
CA SER A 20 -5.12 10.97 35.51
C SER A 20 -4.73 10.31 36.84
N ALA A 21 -5.63 10.24 37.83
CA ALA A 21 -5.38 9.55 39.10
C ALA A 21 -5.23 8.03 38.96
N THR A 22 -5.97 7.40 38.04
CA THR A 22 -5.93 5.94 37.81
C THR A 22 -4.79 5.52 36.88
N MET A 23 -4.45 6.35 35.89
CA MET A 23 -3.41 6.07 34.89
C MET A 23 -2.04 6.63 35.27
N GLY A 24 -1.96 7.76 35.98
CA GLY A 24 -0.73 8.46 36.33
C GLY A 24 0.33 7.55 36.98
N PRO A 25 0.00 6.76 38.02
CA PRO A 25 0.95 5.84 38.64
C PRO A 25 1.49 4.76 37.67
N GLN A 26 0.68 4.34 36.70
CA GLN A 26 1.02 3.31 35.70
C GLN A 26 1.84 3.88 34.54
N LEU A 27 1.70 5.18 34.25
CA LEU A 27 2.40 5.87 33.16
C LEU A 27 3.76 6.45 33.56
N ARG A 28 4.14 6.34 34.85
CA ARG A 28 5.49 6.70 35.35
C ARG A 28 6.63 5.93 34.68
N ARG A 29 6.34 4.79 34.03
CA ARG A 29 7.28 4.01 33.24
C ARG A 29 6.77 3.94 31.80
N PRO A 30 7.16 4.90 30.93
CA PRO A 30 6.67 4.94 29.55
C PRO A 30 7.20 3.77 28.69
N PHE A 31 8.31 3.16 29.10
CA PHE A 31 8.87 1.99 28.44
C PHE A 31 8.47 0.70 29.18
N VAL A 32 8.06 -0.31 28.41
CA VAL A 32 7.67 -1.62 28.92
C VAL A 32 8.45 -2.72 28.21
N SER A 33 8.83 -3.75 28.96
CA SER A 33 9.44 -4.96 28.41
C SER A 33 8.40 -6.05 28.31
N VAL A 34 8.13 -6.51 27.08
CA VAL A 34 7.17 -7.57 26.80
C VAL A 34 7.78 -8.59 25.84
N PRO A 35 7.44 -9.89 25.94
CA PRO A 35 7.81 -10.88 24.94
C PRO A 35 7.28 -10.50 23.55
N VAL A 36 8.07 -10.77 22.50
CA VAL A 36 7.67 -10.52 21.10
C VAL A 36 6.31 -11.12 20.77
N ARG A 37 6.05 -12.35 21.24
CA ARG A 37 4.75 -13.01 21.05
C ARG A 37 3.57 -12.21 21.64
N GLN A 38 3.77 -11.54 22.78
CA GLN A 38 2.75 -10.67 23.37
C GLN A 38 2.62 -9.35 22.62
N LEU A 39 3.75 -8.79 22.19
CA LEU A 39 3.78 -7.59 21.36
C LEU A 39 3.17 -7.80 19.97
N LEU A 40 3.07 -9.02 19.45
CA LEU A 40 2.51 -9.28 18.11
C LEU A 40 1.13 -9.93 18.15
N PHE A 41 0.94 -10.96 18.98
CA PHE A 41 -0.18 -11.91 18.82
C PHE A 41 -1.08 -12.07 20.05
N ASP A 42 -0.51 -12.10 21.26
CA ASP A 42 -1.29 -12.36 22.49
C ASP A 42 -1.85 -11.08 23.13
N GLY A 43 -1.34 -9.92 22.70
CA GLY A 43 -1.74 -8.59 23.15
C GLY A 43 -0.93 -8.17 24.36
N SER A 44 -0.46 -6.93 24.35
CA SER A 44 0.33 -6.39 25.45
C SER A 44 -0.58 -5.99 26.61
N PRO A 45 -0.28 -6.39 27.85
CA PRO A 45 -1.10 -5.99 28.99
C PRO A 45 -0.99 -4.48 29.21
N VAL A 46 -2.13 -3.81 29.32
CA VAL A 46 -2.21 -2.38 29.65
C VAL A 46 -2.97 -2.26 30.97
N PRO A 47 -2.28 -2.29 32.12
CA PRO A 47 -2.92 -2.21 33.44
C PRO A 47 -3.85 -1.00 33.58
N ALA A 48 -3.46 0.13 32.97
CA ALA A 48 -4.26 1.34 32.92
C ALA A 48 -5.61 1.13 32.21
N LEU A 49 -5.63 0.44 31.06
CA LEU A 49 -6.85 0.09 30.34
C LEU A 49 -7.74 -0.84 31.17
N LYS A 50 -7.14 -1.82 31.85
CA LYS A 50 -7.88 -2.71 32.75
C LYS A 50 -8.56 -1.96 33.89
N SER A 51 -7.87 -0.99 34.48
CA SER A 51 -8.42 -0.13 35.54
C SER A 51 -9.52 0.79 35.01
N LEU A 52 -9.32 1.38 33.83
CA LEU A 52 -10.30 2.22 33.17
C LEU A 52 -11.61 1.46 32.90
N LEU A 53 -11.51 0.22 32.39
CA LEU A 53 -12.66 -0.60 32.05
C LEU A 53 -13.47 -1.10 33.25
N ARG A 54 -12.95 -0.96 34.48
CA ARG A 54 -13.68 -1.26 35.73
C ARG A 54 -14.58 -0.11 36.17
N LEU A 55 -14.46 1.07 35.57
CA LEU A 55 -15.32 2.21 35.90
C LEU A 55 -16.75 1.96 35.40
N PRO A 56 -17.79 2.43 36.12
CA PRO A 56 -19.17 2.29 35.66
C PRO A 56 -19.36 2.94 34.28
N GLY A 57 -20.00 2.22 33.35
CA GLY A 57 -20.34 2.73 32.01
C GLY A 57 -19.26 2.59 30.93
N THR A 58 -17.98 2.42 31.27
CA THR A 58 -16.89 2.32 30.27
C THR A 58 -16.97 1.05 29.43
N GLY A 59 -17.47 -0.05 29.99
CA GLY A 59 -17.69 -1.29 29.24
C GLY A 59 -18.74 -1.14 28.14
N ALA A 60 -19.83 -0.41 28.41
CA ALA A 60 -20.88 -0.14 27.43
C ALA A 60 -20.40 0.81 26.33
N ILE A 61 -19.53 1.77 26.67
CA ILE A 61 -18.88 2.65 25.68
C ILE A 61 -17.95 1.84 24.77
N LEU A 62 -17.13 0.95 25.35
CA LEU A 62 -16.27 0.06 24.57
C LEU A 62 -17.11 -0.83 23.64
N ASP A 63 -18.21 -1.40 24.13
CA ASP A 63 -19.12 -2.20 23.31
C ASP A 63 -19.76 -1.38 22.18
N GLY A 64 -20.14 -0.13 22.43
CA GLY A 64 -20.64 0.80 21.42
C GLY A 64 -19.61 1.20 20.36
N LEU A 65 -18.36 1.44 20.77
CA LEU A 65 -17.24 1.70 19.86
C LEU A 65 -16.96 0.47 18.99
N CYS A 66 -16.89 -0.72 19.58
CA CYS A 66 -16.71 -1.96 18.85
C CYS A 66 -17.87 -2.26 17.89
N GLY A 67 -19.11 -1.97 18.28
CA GLY A 67 -20.30 -2.12 17.43
C GLY A 67 -20.30 -1.20 16.20
N ARG A 68 -19.54 -0.10 16.24
CA ARG A 68 -19.28 0.79 15.10
C ARG A 68 -18.10 0.34 14.23
N GLY A 69 -17.55 -0.84 14.49
CA GLY A 69 -16.42 -1.39 13.75
C GLY A 69 -15.06 -0.91 14.24
N LEU A 70 -14.98 -0.23 15.41
CA LEU A 70 -13.69 0.19 15.98
C LEU A 70 -12.89 -0.96 16.64
N CYS A 71 -13.43 -2.17 16.66
CA CYS A 71 -12.74 -3.35 17.14
C CYS A 71 -12.74 -4.37 16.02
N GLY A 72 -11.55 -4.80 15.57
CA GLY A 72 -11.39 -5.62 14.37
C GLY A 72 -12.24 -6.89 14.39
N SER A 73 -12.35 -7.54 15.55
CA SER A 73 -13.14 -8.76 15.75
C SER A 73 -13.75 -8.84 17.15
N PRO A 74 -14.78 -9.70 17.36
CA PRO A 74 -15.31 -9.99 18.70
C PRO A 74 -14.24 -10.50 19.68
N ARG A 75 -13.20 -11.18 19.19
CA ARG A 75 -12.06 -11.64 20.00
C ARG A 75 -11.18 -10.48 20.47
N ASP A 76 -11.05 -9.43 19.65
CA ASP A 76 -10.30 -8.23 20.05
C ASP A 76 -11.04 -7.48 21.15
N LEU A 77 -12.37 -7.41 21.07
CA LEU A 77 -13.20 -6.83 22.14
C LEU A 77 -13.05 -7.58 23.47
N GLU A 78 -13.06 -8.92 23.45
CA GLU A 78 -12.85 -9.71 24.67
C GLU A 78 -11.46 -9.48 25.29
N ARG A 79 -10.43 -9.34 24.45
CA ARG A 79 -9.05 -9.05 24.90
C ARG A 79 -8.90 -7.63 25.44
N LEU A 80 -9.53 -6.65 24.80
CA LEU A 80 -9.63 -5.28 25.30
C LEU A 80 -10.34 -5.25 26.65
N LYS A 81 -11.47 -5.96 26.81
CA LYS A 81 -12.17 -6.16 28.09
C LYS A 81 -11.27 -6.75 29.18
N ASN A 82 -10.32 -7.61 28.79
CA ASN A 82 -9.32 -8.18 29.68
C ASN A 82 -8.09 -7.27 29.92
N GLY A 83 -8.11 -6.04 29.40
CA GLY A 83 -7.04 -5.05 29.57
C GLY A 83 -5.79 -5.35 28.75
N ARG A 84 -5.93 -6.01 27.60
CA ARG A 84 -4.84 -6.27 26.65
C ARG A 84 -5.05 -5.48 25.38
N PHE A 85 -4.00 -4.81 24.92
CA PHE A 85 -4.02 -4.05 23.67
C PHE A 85 -3.57 -4.95 22.50
N PRO A 86 -4.42 -5.15 21.47
CA PRO A 86 -4.06 -5.89 20.28
C PRO A 86 -3.23 -5.00 19.35
N SER A 87 -2.02 -5.45 19.03
CA SER A 87 -1.06 -4.70 18.21
C SER A 87 -1.08 -5.15 16.74
N MET A 88 -1.13 -6.45 16.46
CA MET A 88 -1.17 -7.03 15.10
C MET A 88 -1.88 -8.39 15.09
N MET A 89 -3.15 -8.42 15.53
CA MET A 89 -3.91 -9.65 15.68
C MET A 89 -4.74 -9.99 14.43
N TYR A 90 -4.08 -10.59 13.44
CA TYR A 90 -4.73 -11.01 12.19
C TYR A 90 -5.04 -12.51 12.12
N ASN A 91 -4.61 -13.31 13.10
CA ASN A 91 -4.70 -14.76 12.99
C ASN A 91 -6.17 -15.24 13.04
N ASN A 92 -6.57 -16.04 12.05
CA ASN A 92 -7.95 -16.50 11.85
C ASN A 92 -8.96 -15.34 11.70
N SER A 93 -8.52 -14.23 11.08
CA SER A 93 -9.38 -13.13 10.64
C SER A 93 -9.43 -13.11 9.11
N LEU A 94 -10.53 -12.57 8.56
CA LEU A 94 -10.64 -12.30 7.14
C LEU A 94 -10.53 -10.79 6.94
N ASP A 95 -9.74 -10.40 5.95
CA ASP A 95 -9.73 -9.03 5.46
C ASP A 95 -10.68 -8.88 4.27
N GLY A 96 -11.39 -7.75 4.22
CA GLY A 96 -12.45 -7.49 3.25
C GLY A 96 -13.86 -7.66 3.84
N PRO A 97 -14.87 -7.95 3.01
CA PRO A 97 -14.75 -8.45 1.63
C PRO A 97 -14.24 -7.39 0.64
N TYR A 98 -13.56 -7.86 -0.42
CA TYR A 98 -13.20 -7.06 -1.60
C TYR A 98 -14.13 -7.37 -2.76
N THR A 99 -14.48 -6.35 -3.54
CA THR A 99 -15.04 -6.53 -4.89
C THR A 99 -13.97 -6.13 -5.89
N ILE A 100 -13.61 -7.06 -6.76
CA ILE A 100 -12.52 -6.90 -7.72
C ILE A 100 -13.07 -7.07 -9.13
N ASP A 101 -12.68 -6.18 -10.05
CA ASP A 101 -13.04 -6.27 -11.45
C ASP A 101 -12.31 -7.43 -12.12
N THR A 102 -13.08 -8.30 -12.77
CA THR A 102 -12.57 -9.49 -13.47
C THR A 102 -11.84 -9.16 -14.78
N GLY A 103 -11.97 -7.94 -15.29
CA GLY A 103 -11.42 -7.55 -16.59
C GLY A 103 -12.15 -8.13 -17.80
N LYS A 104 -13.31 -8.80 -17.60
CA LYS A 104 -14.07 -9.46 -18.69
C LYS A 104 -14.49 -8.49 -19.80
N ASN A 105 -14.92 -7.29 -19.43
CA ASN A 105 -15.41 -6.29 -20.37
C ASN A 105 -14.29 -5.33 -20.83
N ASP A 106 -13.29 -5.12 -19.98
CA ASP A 106 -12.17 -4.23 -20.22
C ASP A 106 -10.94 -4.76 -19.47
N ILE A 107 -9.92 -5.20 -20.22
CA ILE A 107 -8.74 -5.84 -19.65
C ILE A 107 -7.86 -4.84 -18.87
N ASP A 108 -7.97 -3.55 -19.15
CA ASP A 108 -7.21 -2.50 -18.43
C ASP A 108 -7.75 -2.31 -16.99
N ARG A 109 -8.96 -2.82 -16.72
CA ARG A 109 -9.55 -2.86 -15.38
C ARG A 109 -9.26 -4.15 -14.63
N PHE A 110 -8.53 -5.09 -15.23
CA PHE A 110 -8.25 -6.38 -14.62
C PHE A 110 -7.69 -6.24 -13.20
N THR A 111 -8.33 -6.89 -12.24
CA THR A 111 -7.97 -6.95 -10.83
C THR A 111 -8.02 -5.62 -10.07
N ARG A 112 -8.68 -4.61 -10.65
CA ARG A 112 -8.95 -3.35 -9.96
C ARG A 112 -9.90 -3.55 -8.78
N VAL A 113 -9.61 -2.91 -7.65
CA VAL A 113 -10.48 -2.91 -6.48
C VAL A 113 -11.63 -1.91 -6.70
N GLU A 114 -12.86 -2.42 -6.76
CA GLU A 114 -14.08 -1.62 -6.92
C GLU A 114 -14.71 -1.27 -5.57
N SER A 115 -14.61 -2.18 -4.60
CA SER A 115 -15.11 -1.92 -3.24
C SER A 115 -14.30 -2.67 -2.19
N TYR A 116 -14.19 -2.08 -1.01
CA TYR A 116 -13.62 -2.68 0.19
C TYR A 116 -14.64 -2.55 1.33
N LYS A 117 -14.98 -3.68 1.95
CA LYS A 117 -15.99 -3.76 3.04
C LYS A 117 -17.34 -3.13 2.65
N GLY A 118 -17.75 -3.35 1.40
CA GLY A 118 -19.02 -2.84 0.85
C GLY A 118 -19.02 -1.35 0.52
N LYS A 119 -17.89 -0.65 0.63
CA LYS A 119 -17.75 0.76 0.27
C LYS A 119 -16.89 0.93 -0.97
N SER A 120 -17.32 1.78 -1.90
CA SER A 120 -16.55 2.16 -3.10
C SER A 120 -15.53 3.28 -2.85
N SER A 121 -15.51 3.83 -1.63
CA SER A 121 -14.50 4.78 -1.15
C SER A 121 -14.26 4.55 0.34
N LEU A 122 -13.09 4.94 0.81
CA LEU A 122 -12.75 4.93 2.23
C LEU A 122 -13.48 6.05 2.97
N ASP A 123 -13.48 5.97 4.29
CA ASP A 123 -14.03 7.00 5.18
C ASP A 123 -13.05 7.38 6.29
N TYR A 124 -11.75 7.20 6.03
CA TYR A 124 -10.68 7.49 6.98
C TYR A 124 -10.19 8.94 6.87
N TRP A 125 -10.26 9.54 5.68
CA TRP A 125 -9.62 10.82 5.40
C TRP A 125 -10.64 11.95 5.25
N GLY A 126 -10.21 13.20 5.45
CA GLY A 126 -11.10 14.38 5.39
C GLY A 126 -11.58 14.76 3.99
N SER A 127 -11.07 14.12 2.92
CA SER A 127 -11.42 14.46 1.53
C SER A 127 -11.82 13.24 0.71
N SER A 128 -12.68 13.46 -0.29
CA SER A 128 -13.08 12.41 -1.24
C SER A 128 -11.89 11.89 -2.06
N TYR A 129 -10.94 12.76 -2.42
CA TYR A 129 -9.73 12.41 -3.14
C TYR A 129 -8.86 11.42 -2.35
N CYS A 130 -8.57 11.72 -1.09
CA CYS A 130 -7.76 10.87 -0.23
C CYS A 130 -8.44 9.53 0.09
N ASN A 131 -9.76 9.48 -0.02
CA ASN A 131 -10.57 8.29 0.20
C ASN A 131 -10.80 7.43 -1.06
N MET A 132 -10.22 7.79 -2.22
CA MET A 132 -10.40 6.99 -3.44
C MET A 132 -9.75 5.62 -3.31
N LEU A 133 -10.49 4.57 -3.71
CA LEU A 133 -9.96 3.23 -3.94
C LEU A 133 -9.41 3.15 -5.37
N ASN A 134 -8.11 3.37 -5.50
CA ASN A 134 -7.40 3.31 -6.78
C ASN A 134 -6.51 2.07 -6.86
N GLY A 135 -6.53 1.43 -8.02
CA GLY A 135 -5.60 0.36 -8.36
C GLY A 135 -6.06 -1.05 -7.97
N THR A 136 -5.09 -1.95 -7.88
CA THR A 136 -5.31 -3.37 -7.51
C THR A 136 -4.99 -3.59 -6.03
N ASP A 137 -5.05 -4.84 -5.57
CA ASP A 137 -4.61 -5.25 -4.23
C ASP A 137 -3.08 -5.43 -4.12
N GLY A 138 -2.36 -5.22 -5.22
CA GLY A 138 -0.89 -5.31 -5.29
C GLY A 138 -0.34 -6.69 -5.66
N ILE A 139 -1.19 -7.69 -5.94
CA ILE A 139 -0.76 -9.05 -6.29
C ILE A 139 -0.64 -9.21 -7.81
N THR A 140 -1.66 -8.79 -8.54
CA THR A 140 -1.75 -8.85 -10.00
C THR A 140 -2.13 -7.49 -10.57
N TYR A 141 -1.76 -7.27 -11.83
CA TYR A 141 -1.94 -6.01 -12.53
C TYR A 141 -2.49 -6.26 -13.94
N PRO A 142 -3.07 -5.23 -14.60
CA PRO A 142 -3.42 -5.32 -16.00
C PRO A 142 -2.22 -5.75 -16.87
N PRO A 143 -2.45 -6.56 -17.93
CA PRO A 143 -1.39 -7.02 -18.84
C PRO A 143 -0.88 -5.88 -19.72
N HIS A 144 0.15 -6.15 -20.51
CA HIS A 144 0.73 -5.21 -21.48
C HIS A 144 1.25 -3.89 -20.89
N MET A 145 1.81 -3.96 -19.69
CA MET A 145 2.36 -2.79 -19.02
C MET A 145 3.46 -2.15 -19.89
N GLU A 146 3.66 -0.85 -19.75
CA GLU A 146 4.72 -0.02 -20.31
C GLU A 146 5.60 0.60 -19.21
N ARG A 147 6.82 1.05 -19.55
CA ARG A 147 7.74 1.67 -18.57
C ARG A 147 7.25 3.04 -18.06
N LYS A 148 6.34 3.69 -18.80
CA LYS A 148 5.74 4.98 -18.42
C LYS A 148 4.55 4.80 -17.47
N ASP A 149 4.08 3.58 -17.29
CA ASP A 149 2.86 3.33 -16.53
C ASP A 149 3.14 3.50 -15.05
N ARG A 150 2.22 4.18 -14.38
CA ARG A 150 2.16 4.28 -12.93
C ARG A 150 1.16 3.25 -12.42
N ILE A 151 1.60 2.39 -11.52
CA ILE A 151 0.69 1.40 -10.92
C ILE A 151 0.11 1.94 -9.63
N PHE A 152 -1.20 1.84 -9.49
CA PHE A 152 -1.91 2.18 -8.26
C PHE A 152 -2.19 0.89 -7.47
N ILE A 153 -2.11 0.99 -6.16
CA ILE A 153 -2.41 -0.11 -5.23
C ILE A 153 -3.22 0.45 -4.07
N PHE A 154 -4.34 -0.20 -3.75
CA PHE A 154 -4.99 0.01 -2.46
C PHE A 154 -4.28 -0.86 -1.41
N ASN A 155 -3.59 -0.22 -0.47
CA ASN A 155 -2.87 -0.92 0.59
C ASN A 155 -3.59 -0.72 1.92
N LYS A 156 -4.30 -1.78 2.36
CA LYS A 156 -5.04 -1.78 3.62
C LYS A 156 -4.19 -1.39 4.84
N ASP A 157 -2.91 -1.75 4.86
CA ASP A 157 -2.03 -1.51 6.01
C ASP A 157 -1.62 -0.03 6.11
N LEU A 158 -1.70 0.70 5.00
CA LEU A 158 -1.51 2.15 4.94
C LEU A 158 -2.84 2.90 4.96
N CYS A 159 -3.97 2.18 4.94
CA CYS A 159 -5.32 2.75 4.96
C CYS A 159 -5.59 3.75 3.82
N ARG A 160 -4.92 3.60 2.68
CA ARG A 160 -5.08 4.45 1.51
C ARG A 160 -4.60 3.76 0.25
N SER A 161 -4.98 4.31 -0.89
CA SER A 161 -4.29 4.02 -2.14
C SER A 161 -2.97 4.77 -2.26
N ILE A 162 -1.98 4.08 -2.81
CA ILE A 162 -0.65 4.60 -3.16
C ILE A 162 -0.35 4.27 -4.62
N TYR A 163 0.77 4.80 -5.12
CA TYR A 163 1.24 4.46 -6.44
C TYR A 163 2.75 4.22 -6.48
N LEU A 164 3.17 3.37 -7.41
CA LEU A 164 4.55 3.02 -7.64
C LEU A 164 4.94 3.44 -9.06
N ASP A 165 6.17 3.92 -9.19
CA ASP A 165 6.77 4.33 -10.44
C ASP A 165 7.82 3.30 -10.87
N TYR A 166 8.01 3.18 -12.19
CA TYR A 166 9.04 2.33 -12.78
C TYR A 166 10.43 2.80 -12.35
N GLU A 167 11.26 1.86 -11.88
CA GLU A 167 12.67 2.10 -11.61
C GLU A 167 13.56 1.60 -12.75
N ARG A 168 13.46 0.30 -13.07
CA ARG A 168 14.36 -0.37 -14.01
C ARG A 168 13.85 -1.76 -14.42
N ASP A 169 14.43 -2.29 -15.48
CA ASP A 169 14.23 -3.69 -15.87
C ASP A 169 15.13 -4.60 -15.01
N VAL A 170 14.62 -5.78 -14.68
CA VAL A 170 15.31 -6.81 -13.88
C VAL A 170 15.07 -8.16 -14.54
N GLU A 171 16.06 -9.05 -14.51
CA GLU A 171 15.86 -10.44 -14.92
C GLU A 171 15.67 -11.32 -13.67
N TYR A 172 14.61 -12.12 -13.66
CA TYR A 172 14.31 -13.05 -12.57
C TYR A 172 14.10 -14.46 -13.15
N PHE A 173 15.04 -15.37 -12.87
CA PHE A 173 15.03 -16.74 -13.43
C PHE A 173 14.86 -16.82 -14.96
N GLY A 174 15.50 -15.91 -15.70
CA GLY A 174 15.40 -15.83 -17.16
C GLY A 174 14.09 -15.19 -17.66
N ILE A 175 13.29 -14.59 -16.78
CA ILE A 175 12.09 -13.84 -17.12
C ILE A 175 12.40 -12.36 -16.96
N SER A 176 12.19 -11.58 -18.02
CA SER A 176 12.30 -10.11 -17.96
C SER A 176 11.12 -9.54 -17.17
N THR A 177 11.42 -8.85 -16.09
CA THR A 177 10.45 -8.13 -15.26
C THR A 177 10.80 -6.64 -15.20
N ARG A 178 9.87 -5.86 -14.68
CA ARG A 178 10.06 -4.43 -14.41
C ARG A 178 9.89 -4.18 -12.94
N ARG A 179 10.89 -3.53 -12.35
CA ARG A 179 10.87 -3.11 -10.96
C ARG A 179 10.10 -1.81 -10.82
N TYR A 180 9.08 -1.83 -9.98
CA TYR A 180 8.34 -0.66 -9.51
C TYR A 180 8.63 -0.43 -8.03
N VAL A 181 8.77 0.85 -7.66
CA VAL A 181 9.01 1.29 -6.27
C VAL A 181 8.02 2.39 -5.89
N PRO A 182 7.61 2.51 -4.61
CA PRO A 182 6.74 3.61 -4.18
C PRO A 182 7.33 4.96 -4.59
N ALA A 183 6.53 5.76 -5.28
CA ALA A 183 6.98 7.08 -5.69
C ALA A 183 7.21 7.95 -4.44
N ARG A 184 8.31 8.71 -4.42
CA ARG A 184 8.65 9.60 -3.29
C ARG A 184 7.48 10.53 -2.93
N ALA A 185 6.76 11.02 -3.93
CA ALA A 185 5.59 11.88 -3.79
C ALA A 185 4.46 11.30 -2.92
N VAL A 186 4.36 9.96 -2.76
CA VAL A 186 3.29 9.32 -1.97
C VAL A 186 3.36 9.66 -0.48
N LEU A 187 4.57 9.81 0.07
CA LEU A 187 4.83 10.15 1.47
C LEU A 187 5.52 11.51 1.61
N GLU A 188 5.51 12.33 0.58
CA GLU A 188 6.17 13.64 0.59
C GLU A 188 5.43 14.64 1.48
N ASP A 189 6.18 15.59 2.05
CA ASP A 189 5.64 16.65 2.90
C ASP A 189 4.54 17.44 2.15
N PRO A 190 3.38 17.72 2.76
CA PRO A 190 2.31 18.52 2.15
C PRO A 190 2.73 19.91 1.68
N ALA A 191 3.80 20.49 2.25
CA ALA A 191 4.36 21.75 1.79
C ALA A 191 5.02 21.63 0.40
N VAL A 192 5.52 20.43 0.05
CA VAL A 192 6.15 20.14 -1.25
C VAL A 192 5.15 19.47 -2.20
N ASN A 193 4.32 18.56 -1.70
CA ASN A 193 3.24 17.93 -2.44
C ASN A 193 1.86 18.21 -1.79
N PRO A 194 1.16 19.30 -2.18
CA PRO A 194 -0.11 19.71 -1.59
C PRO A 194 -1.22 18.66 -1.65
N ASP A 195 -1.18 17.72 -2.60
CA ASP A 195 -2.13 16.62 -2.71
C ASP A 195 -2.12 15.73 -1.45
N ASN A 196 -1.02 15.71 -0.70
CA ASN A 196 -0.90 14.93 0.52
C ASN A 196 -1.56 15.58 1.74
N LYS A 197 -2.03 16.83 1.65
CA LYS A 197 -2.60 17.56 2.80
C LYS A 197 -3.78 16.83 3.44
N CYS A 198 -4.61 16.15 2.66
CA CYS A 198 -5.76 15.42 3.19
C CYS A 198 -5.40 14.09 3.88
N PHE A 199 -4.12 13.70 3.90
CA PHE A 199 -3.61 12.57 4.68
C PHE A 199 -3.02 12.99 6.03
N CYS A 200 -3.09 14.28 6.39
CA CYS A 200 -2.73 14.74 7.74
C CYS A 200 -3.82 14.38 8.75
N ALA A 201 -3.42 13.87 9.90
CA ALA A 201 -4.33 13.48 10.96
C ALA A 201 -3.66 13.67 12.33
N PRO A 202 -4.08 14.69 13.12
CA PRO A 202 -5.16 15.65 12.84
C PRO A 202 -4.83 16.66 11.71
N GLU A 203 -5.83 17.32 11.11
CA GLU A 203 -5.65 18.16 9.90
C GLU A 203 -4.65 19.32 10.06
N ASP A 204 -4.49 19.80 11.29
CA ASP A 204 -3.58 20.88 11.68
C ASP A 204 -2.16 20.39 12.01
N HIS A 205 -1.94 19.07 12.08
CA HIS A 205 -0.65 18.46 12.35
C HIS A 205 -0.26 17.47 11.24
N CYS A 206 0.60 17.93 10.34
CA CYS A 206 1.18 17.11 9.29
C CYS A 206 2.56 16.60 9.68
N LEU A 207 2.79 15.30 9.50
CA LEU A 207 4.12 14.71 9.58
C LEU A 207 4.98 15.19 8.41
N ARG A 208 6.30 15.22 8.60
CA ARG A 208 7.28 15.50 7.54
C ARG A 208 7.37 14.32 6.57
N ALA A 209 8.11 14.54 5.48
CA ALA A 209 8.31 13.57 4.41
C ALA A 209 8.73 12.18 4.93
N GLY A 210 8.15 11.11 4.37
CA GLY A 210 8.48 9.71 4.67
C GLY A 210 7.67 9.07 5.79
N ALA A 211 6.67 9.75 6.34
CA ALA A 211 5.80 9.24 7.40
C ALA A 211 4.31 9.47 7.09
N LEU A 212 3.45 8.58 7.60
CA LEU A 212 1.99 8.63 7.43
C LEU A 212 1.30 8.26 8.74
N SER A 213 0.47 9.16 9.25
CA SER A 213 -0.37 8.87 10.42
C SER A 213 -1.42 7.83 10.05
N LEU A 214 -1.44 6.71 10.77
CA LEU A 214 -2.47 5.68 10.65
C LEU A 214 -3.60 5.88 11.67
N SER A 215 -3.55 6.95 12.46
CA SER A 215 -4.52 7.27 13.51
C SER A 215 -5.98 7.13 13.04
N PRO A 216 -6.40 7.64 11.85
CA PRO A 216 -7.80 7.55 11.43
C PRO A 216 -8.34 6.13 11.25
N CYS A 217 -7.49 5.19 10.82
CA CYS A 217 -7.89 3.79 10.64
C CYS A 217 -7.46 2.88 11.81
N GLN A 218 -6.64 3.39 12.72
CA GLN A 218 -6.21 2.73 13.96
C GLN A 218 -6.92 3.30 15.18
N PHE A 219 -8.17 3.73 15.00
CA PHE A 219 -9.08 4.12 16.07
C PHE A 219 -8.53 5.27 16.93
N GLY A 220 -7.82 6.22 16.33
CA GLY A 220 -7.20 7.34 17.05
C GLY A 220 -5.95 6.99 17.84
N ALA A 221 -5.31 5.83 17.58
CA ALA A 221 -4.01 5.52 18.17
C ALA A 221 -2.90 6.30 17.45
N PRO A 222 -1.85 6.78 18.16
CA PRO A 222 -0.76 7.56 17.58
C PRO A 222 0.24 6.66 16.82
N ILE A 223 -0.28 5.80 15.95
CA ILE A 223 0.49 4.86 15.13
C ILE A 223 0.82 5.56 13.81
N VAL A 224 2.08 5.48 13.43
CA VAL A 224 2.59 6.09 12.20
C VAL A 224 3.34 5.05 11.39
N ALA A 225 2.99 4.93 10.11
CA ALA A 225 3.75 4.14 9.15
C ALA A 225 4.90 4.97 8.57
N SER A 226 6.05 4.35 8.41
CA SER A 226 7.16 4.89 7.60
C SER A 226 7.84 3.76 6.83
N THR A 227 8.87 4.10 6.06
CA THR A 227 9.83 3.14 5.55
C THR A 227 10.80 2.70 6.66
N PRO A 228 11.37 1.49 6.60
CA PRO A 228 12.36 1.05 7.59
C PRO A 228 13.54 2.01 7.71
N HIS A 229 13.92 2.30 8.95
CA HIS A 229 14.92 3.29 9.33
C HIS A 229 14.69 4.67 8.70
N PHE A 230 13.44 5.03 8.40
CA PHE A 230 13.06 6.26 7.71
C PHE A 230 13.79 6.48 6.38
N TYR A 231 14.05 5.41 5.62
CA TYR A 231 14.60 5.50 4.26
C TYR A 231 13.77 6.43 3.36
N ASN A 232 14.39 7.43 2.72
CA ASN A 232 13.74 8.52 1.97
C ASN A 232 12.82 9.43 2.82
N GLY A 233 12.90 9.37 4.15
CA GLY A 233 12.21 10.30 5.04
C GLY A 233 13.01 11.56 5.33
N ASP A 234 12.39 12.47 6.07
CA ASP A 234 12.99 13.71 6.53
C ASP A 234 14.20 13.43 7.46
N PRO A 235 15.34 14.11 7.28
CA PRO A 235 16.54 13.90 8.09
C PRO A 235 16.32 14.06 9.60
N SER A 236 15.35 14.89 10.01
CA SER A 236 15.07 15.09 11.44
C SER A 236 14.64 13.82 12.17
N TYR A 237 14.09 12.83 11.47
CA TYR A 237 13.78 11.53 12.06
C TYR A 237 15.03 10.74 12.45
N LEU A 238 16.11 10.88 11.70
CA LEU A 238 17.40 10.23 11.97
C LEU A 238 18.15 10.95 13.11
N GLU A 239 18.03 12.27 13.18
CA GLU A 239 18.63 13.09 14.24
C GLU A 239 17.98 12.86 15.61
N ALA A 240 16.71 12.45 15.62
CA ALA A 240 15.94 12.30 16.85
C ALA A 240 16.14 10.93 17.55
N VAL A 241 16.62 9.90 16.84
CA VAL A 241 16.76 8.54 17.38
C VAL A 241 18.08 7.91 16.94
N ASP A 242 18.93 7.61 17.91
CA ASP A 242 20.20 6.90 17.69
C ASP A 242 19.98 5.46 17.20
N GLY A 243 20.87 5.00 16.30
CA GLY A 243 20.88 3.61 15.80
C GLY A 243 20.11 3.40 14.48
N LEU A 244 19.58 4.47 13.88
CA LEU A 244 18.95 4.41 12.57
C LEU A 244 19.98 4.50 11.43
N ALA A 245 19.91 3.57 10.47
CA ALA A 245 20.82 3.50 9.33
C ALA A 245 20.02 3.15 8.05
N PRO A 246 19.41 4.13 7.38
CA PRO A 246 18.63 3.87 6.17
C PRO A 246 19.53 3.35 5.03
N ASP A 247 19.17 2.22 4.43
CA ASP A 247 19.85 1.63 3.28
C ASP A 247 18.81 1.19 2.24
N LYS A 248 18.96 1.68 1.01
CA LYS A 248 18.08 1.37 -0.11
C LYS A 248 17.91 -0.14 -0.32
N ARG A 249 19.00 -0.91 -0.27
CA ARG A 249 18.99 -2.36 -0.53
C ARG A 249 18.14 -3.11 0.48
N TYR A 250 18.12 -2.67 1.74
CA TYR A 250 17.43 -3.37 2.81
C TYR A 250 16.05 -2.78 3.11
N HIS A 251 15.83 -1.50 2.86
CA HIS A 251 14.66 -0.77 3.36
C HIS A 251 13.71 -0.28 2.26
N GLU A 252 14.08 -0.39 0.99
CA GLU A 252 13.18 -0.05 -0.10
C GLU A 252 12.11 -1.11 -0.32
N THR A 253 10.86 -0.68 -0.44
CA THR A 253 9.77 -1.52 -0.95
C THR A 253 9.84 -1.58 -2.47
N PHE A 254 9.69 -2.77 -3.05
CA PHE A 254 9.69 -2.94 -4.50
C PHE A 254 8.79 -4.11 -4.92
N ILE A 255 8.37 -4.09 -6.19
CA ILE A 255 7.66 -5.18 -6.85
C ILE A 255 8.23 -5.34 -8.27
N ASP A 256 8.60 -6.56 -8.63
CA ASP A 256 9.09 -6.94 -9.95
C ASP A 256 7.96 -7.63 -10.71
N ILE A 257 7.45 -6.97 -11.74
CA ILE A 257 6.25 -7.39 -12.49
C ILE A 257 6.64 -7.82 -13.90
N GLU A 258 6.15 -8.97 -14.34
CA GLU A 258 6.30 -9.41 -15.72
C GLU A 258 5.32 -8.61 -16.62
N PRO A 259 5.82 -7.85 -17.61
CA PRO A 259 5.03 -6.82 -18.28
C PRO A 259 3.97 -7.36 -19.24
N LEU A 260 4.12 -8.57 -19.79
CA LEU A 260 3.14 -9.12 -20.72
C LEU A 260 1.86 -9.54 -20.02
N THR A 261 2.00 -10.15 -18.83
CA THR A 261 0.91 -10.76 -18.07
C THR A 261 0.43 -9.93 -16.89
N GLY A 262 1.26 -9.01 -16.38
CA GLY A 262 0.96 -8.23 -15.19
C GLY A 262 1.12 -9.01 -13.87
N LEU A 263 1.79 -10.16 -13.87
CA LEU A 263 2.05 -10.93 -12.66
C LEU A 263 3.28 -10.42 -11.90
N ALA A 264 3.14 -10.20 -10.58
CA ALA A 264 4.28 -9.96 -9.70
C ALA A 264 5.02 -11.27 -9.42
N LEU A 265 6.30 -11.35 -9.79
CA LEU A 265 7.11 -12.57 -9.63
C LEU A 265 8.06 -12.51 -8.42
N ASN A 266 8.39 -11.30 -7.99
CA ASN A 266 9.26 -11.05 -6.86
C ASN A 266 8.83 -9.71 -6.23
N GLY A 267 8.76 -9.64 -4.92
CA GLY A 267 8.40 -8.41 -4.23
C GLY A 267 8.79 -8.44 -2.78
N GLY A 268 8.99 -7.25 -2.21
CA GLY A 268 9.27 -7.07 -0.80
C GLY A 268 8.60 -5.81 -0.29
N LYS A 269 7.49 -5.96 0.44
CA LYS A 269 6.78 -4.89 1.13
C LYS A 269 7.42 -4.66 2.48
N LYS A 270 7.92 -3.45 2.70
CA LYS A 270 8.64 -3.07 3.92
C LYS A 270 8.01 -1.84 4.56
N ILE A 271 7.49 -2.01 5.77
CA ILE A 271 6.81 -0.95 6.53
C ILE A 271 7.37 -0.94 7.94
N GLN A 272 7.65 0.25 8.44
CA GLN A 272 8.00 0.50 9.83
C GLN A 272 6.81 1.08 10.57
N ILE A 273 6.58 0.55 11.77
CA ILE A 273 5.58 1.02 12.72
C ILE A 273 6.30 1.87 13.76
N ASN A 274 5.82 3.10 13.90
CA ASN A 274 6.31 4.09 14.84
C ASN A 274 5.15 4.54 15.74
N ILE A 275 5.52 5.07 16.90
CA ILE A 275 4.60 5.76 17.81
C ILE A 275 4.97 7.23 17.79
N ASP A 276 4.00 8.09 17.50
CA ASP A 276 4.16 9.52 17.63
C ASP A 276 4.04 9.91 19.12
N LEU A 277 5.18 10.21 19.73
CA LEU A 277 5.24 10.60 21.13
C LEU A 277 5.11 12.11 21.22
N GLU A 278 4.03 12.58 21.83
CA GLU A 278 3.84 13.99 22.16
C GLU A 278 4.00 14.24 23.67
N ARG A 279 4.36 15.48 24.03
CA ARG A 279 4.43 15.89 25.43
C ARG A 279 3.02 16.12 25.96
N PHE A 280 2.53 15.19 26.78
CA PHE A 280 1.22 15.34 27.43
C PHE A 280 1.38 15.82 28.88
N GLY A 281 1.11 17.11 29.12
CA GLY A 281 1.30 17.78 30.42
C GLY A 281 0.35 17.33 31.54
N SER A 282 -0.67 16.54 31.24
CA SER A 282 -1.67 16.09 32.23
C SER A 282 -1.44 14.67 32.77
N LEU A 283 -0.36 14.00 32.31
CA LEU A 283 -0.04 12.62 32.69
C LEU A 283 1.39 12.54 33.25
N ASP A 284 1.48 12.32 34.56
CA ASP A 284 2.70 12.04 35.31
C ASP A 284 3.58 11.01 34.56
N GLY A 285 4.76 11.43 34.10
CA GLY A 285 5.74 10.58 33.41
C GLY A 285 5.93 10.86 31.92
N MET A 286 4.93 11.40 31.22
CA MET A 286 5.07 11.81 29.81
C MET A 286 5.66 13.22 29.65
N GLU A 287 5.61 14.04 30.70
CA GLU A 287 6.14 15.41 30.70
C GLU A 287 7.64 15.51 30.37
N ARG A 288 8.41 14.44 30.58
CA ARG A 288 9.86 14.41 30.38
C ARG A 288 10.26 13.84 29.02
N LEU A 289 9.34 13.26 28.27
CA LEU A 289 9.65 12.70 26.96
C LEU A 289 9.75 13.84 25.94
N PRO A 290 10.81 13.87 25.11
CA PRO A 290 10.85 14.78 23.98
C PRO A 290 9.78 14.36 22.96
N PRO A 291 9.19 15.31 22.23
CA PRO A 291 8.34 14.96 21.10
C PRO A 291 9.19 14.25 20.05
N VAL A 292 8.84 13.01 19.71
CA VAL A 292 9.63 12.18 18.79
C VAL A 292 8.78 11.11 18.13
N LEU A 293 9.05 10.86 16.86
CA LEU A 293 8.50 9.72 16.14
C LEU A 293 9.32 8.47 16.47
N PHE A 294 8.90 7.71 17.48
CA PHE A 294 9.70 6.62 18.04
C PHE A 294 9.47 5.31 17.27
N PRO A 295 10.50 4.72 16.63
CA PRO A 295 10.36 3.48 15.89
C PRO A 295 10.20 2.28 16.84
N VAL A 296 9.19 1.45 16.61
CA VAL A 296 8.94 0.25 17.43
C VAL A 296 9.47 -1.00 16.74
N MET A 297 9.12 -1.18 15.47
CA MET A 297 9.56 -2.32 14.65
C MET A 297 9.32 -2.05 13.18
N TYR A 298 9.99 -2.80 12.32
CA TYR A 298 9.63 -2.88 10.90
C TYR A 298 9.39 -4.34 10.49
N THR A 299 8.63 -4.50 9.41
CA THR A 299 8.37 -5.79 8.78
C THR A 299 8.90 -5.80 7.37
N ASN A 300 9.29 -6.98 6.90
CA ASN A 300 9.64 -7.25 5.51
C ASN A 300 8.83 -8.46 5.05
N GLU A 301 7.73 -8.19 4.35
CA GLU A 301 6.88 -9.21 3.76
C GLU A 301 7.33 -9.45 2.32
N THR A 302 7.88 -10.64 2.07
CA THR A 302 8.42 -11.00 0.75
C THR A 302 7.60 -12.11 0.12
N ALA A 303 7.29 -11.96 -1.17
CA ALA A 303 6.71 -12.99 -2.00
C ALA A 303 7.63 -13.23 -3.20
N VAL A 304 8.12 -14.46 -3.33
CA VAL A 304 9.10 -14.84 -4.36
C VAL A 304 8.68 -16.11 -5.07
N VAL A 305 8.67 -16.08 -6.39
CA VAL A 305 8.40 -17.26 -7.21
C VAL A 305 9.64 -18.15 -7.24
N ASN A 306 9.49 -19.43 -6.92
CA ASN A 306 10.62 -20.37 -6.97
C ASN A 306 11.01 -20.73 -8.42
N SER A 307 12.18 -21.31 -8.60
CA SER A 307 12.72 -21.63 -9.93
C SER A 307 11.85 -22.60 -10.74
N ALA A 308 11.17 -23.55 -10.08
CA ALA A 308 10.28 -24.51 -10.74
C ALA A 308 9.03 -23.81 -11.31
N LEU A 309 8.37 -22.97 -10.51
CA LEU A 309 7.21 -22.17 -10.94
C LEU A 309 7.61 -21.13 -11.99
N ALA A 310 8.78 -20.51 -11.86
CA ALA A 310 9.30 -19.60 -12.88
C ALA A 310 9.56 -20.32 -14.21
N ALA A 311 10.12 -21.54 -14.16
CA ALA A 311 10.30 -22.35 -15.36
C ALA A 311 8.96 -22.75 -15.99
N GLU A 312 7.98 -23.13 -15.18
CA GLU A 312 6.63 -23.44 -15.66
C GLU A 312 5.96 -22.23 -16.31
N PHE A 313 6.00 -21.06 -15.66
CA PHE A 313 5.48 -19.81 -16.20
C PHE A 313 6.14 -19.46 -17.54
N ARG A 314 7.46 -19.51 -17.61
CA ARG A 314 8.21 -19.19 -18.83
C ARG A 314 7.87 -20.15 -19.97
N ASP A 315 7.81 -21.44 -19.68
CA ASP A 315 7.69 -22.48 -20.71
C ASP A 315 6.25 -22.66 -21.19
N ARG A 316 5.26 -22.50 -20.29
CA ARG A 316 3.83 -22.66 -20.61
C ARG A 316 3.13 -21.39 -21.05
N LEU A 317 3.59 -20.21 -20.61
CA LEU A 317 2.92 -18.95 -20.89
C LEU A 317 3.78 -17.99 -21.70
N GLN A 318 4.97 -17.64 -21.20
CA GLN A 318 5.78 -16.58 -21.82
C GLN A 318 6.29 -16.97 -23.22
N ARG A 319 6.85 -18.17 -23.39
CA ARG A 319 7.39 -18.64 -24.67
C ARG A 319 6.30 -18.74 -25.75
N PRO A 320 5.16 -19.41 -25.54
CA PRO A 320 4.08 -19.46 -26.54
C PRO A 320 3.58 -18.07 -26.93
N LEU A 321 3.32 -17.18 -25.96
CA LEU A 321 2.84 -15.83 -26.26
C LEU A 321 3.85 -15.03 -27.08
N SER A 322 5.14 -15.13 -26.74
CA SER A 322 6.21 -14.45 -27.47
C SER A 322 6.36 -14.99 -28.90
N LEU A 323 6.24 -16.30 -29.10
CA LEU A 323 6.26 -16.93 -30.41
C LEU A 323 5.08 -16.50 -31.28
N VAL A 324 3.87 -16.46 -30.71
CA VAL A 324 2.66 -15.99 -31.41
C VAL A 324 2.81 -14.51 -31.79
N ALA A 325 3.34 -13.68 -30.90
CA ALA A 325 3.60 -12.27 -31.20
C ALA A 325 4.62 -12.10 -32.32
N ALA A 326 5.72 -12.87 -32.30
CA ALA A 326 6.72 -12.86 -33.37
C ALA A 326 6.15 -13.33 -34.71
N ALA A 327 5.38 -14.43 -34.71
CA ALA A 327 4.72 -14.95 -35.90
C ALA A 327 3.74 -13.93 -36.50
N ARG A 328 2.96 -13.23 -35.67
CA ARG A 328 2.06 -12.15 -36.10
C ARG A 328 2.82 -11.06 -36.85
N TRP A 329 3.91 -10.55 -36.29
CA TRP A 329 4.71 -9.50 -36.93
C TRP A 329 5.41 -9.96 -38.21
N LEU A 330 5.88 -11.20 -38.25
CA LEU A 330 6.43 -11.81 -39.47
C LEU A 330 5.40 -11.90 -40.60
N LEU A 331 4.17 -12.33 -40.29
CA LEU A 331 3.09 -12.41 -41.28
C LEU A 331 2.69 -11.02 -41.81
N VAL A 332 2.63 -10.01 -40.93
CA VAL A 332 2.37 -8.63 -41.34
C VAL A 332 3.48 -8.12 -42.27
N ALA A 333 4.74 -8.31 -41.89
CA ALA A 333 5.88 -7.89 -42.71
C ALA A 333 5.90 -8.57 -44.09
N LEU A 334 5.62 -9.88 -44.13
CA LEU A 334 5.53 -10.64 -45.38
C LEU A 334 4.38 -10.13 -46.25
N GLY A 335 3.19 -9.91 -45.67
CA GLY A 335 2.03 -9.36 -46.37
C GLY A 335 2.31 -7.97 -46.96
N SER A 336 2.92 -7.08 -46.16
CA SER A 336 3.33 -5.75 -46.63
C SER A 336 4.36 -5.82 -47.77
N ALA A 337 5.34 -6.72 -47.70
CA ALA A 337 6.33 -6.90 -48.76
C ALA A 337 5.69 -7.40 -50.07
N LEU A 338 4.75 -8.34 -50.00
CA LEU A 338 4.02 -8.84 -51.16
C LEU A 338 3.15 -7.75 -51.81
N LEU A 339 2.48 -6.92 -51.01
CA LEU A 339 1.70 -5.78 -51.51
C LEU A 339 2.58 -4.73 -52.18
N LEU A 340 3.76 -4.43 -51.60
CA LEU A 340 4.74 -3.52 -52.21
C LEU A 340 5.26 -4.06 -53.55
N LEU A 341 5.58 -5.36 -53.61
CA LEU A 341 5.98 -6.01 -54.86
C LEU A 341 4.89 -5.96 -55.93
N ALA A 342 3.65 -6.26 -55.56
CA ALA A 342 2.50 -6.18 -56.47
C ALA A 342 2.28 -4.74 -56.98
N GLY A 343 2.37 -3.74 -56.10
CA GLY A 343 2.29 -2.32 -56.45
C GLY A 343 3.41 -1.89 -57.41
N LEU A 344 4.65 -2.30 -57.15
CA LEU A 344 5.79 -2.04 -58.04
C LEU A 344 5.61 -2.68 -59.41
N MET A 345 5.10 -3.92 -59.47
CA MET A 345 4.79 -4.59 -60.74
C MET A 345 3.68 -3.88 -61.51
N TYR A 346 2.63 -3.42 -60.82
CA TYR A 346 1.53 -2.67 -61.42
C TYR A 346 2.02 -1.34 -62.01
N LEU A 347 2.80 -0.58 -61.25
CA LEU A 347 3.38 0.70 -61.71
C LEU A 347 4.31 0.49 -62.92
N ARG A 348 5.19 -0.53 -62.89
CA ARG A 348 6.07 -0.87 -64.03
C ARG A 348 5.28 -1.22 -65.29
N ARG A 349 4.17 -1.95 -65.15
CA ARG A 349 3.30 -2.31 -66.27
C ARG A 349 2.62 -1.08 -66.87
N HIS A 350 2.25 -0.10 -66.05
CA HIS A 350 1.56 1.10 -66.53
C HIS A 350 2.50 2.19 -67.06
N SER A 351 3.75 2.23 -66.61
CA SER A 351 4.79 3.14 -67.12
C SER A 351 5.35 2.75 -68.50
N HIS A 352 5.03 1.56 -69.02
CA HIS A 352 5.31 1.16 -70.40
C HIS A 352 4.03 1.16 -71.24
N PRO A 353 3.64 2.29 -71.87
CA PRO A 353 2.54 2.29 -72.84
C PRO A 353 2.94 1.45 -74.05
N THR A 354 2.10 0.49 -74.42
CA THR A 354 2.30 -0.35 -75.61
C THR A 354 2.28 0.49 -76.89
N THR A 355 3.45 0.78 -77.46
CA THR A 355 3.58 1.14 -78.88
C THR A 355 3.31 -0.11 -79.72
N LYS A 356 2.05 -0.31 -80.11
CA LYS A 356 1.69 -1.13 -81.28
C LYS A 356 1.07 -0.21 -82.33
N ALA A 357 1.90 0.32 -83.22
CA ALA A 357 1.44 0.84 -84.51
C ALA A 357 1.49 -0.32 -85.51
N GLY A 358 0.32 -0.77 -85.95
CA GLY A 358 0.20 -1.75 -87.01
C GLY A 358 0.57 -1.17 -88.36
N GLN A 359 1.39 -1.89 -89.12
CA GLN A 359 1.52 -1.72 -90.57
C GLN A 359 0.88 -2.95 -91.24
N CYS A 360 -0.27 -2.74 -91.89
CA CYS A 360 -0.78 -3.62 -92.95
C CYS A 360 -0.24 -3.09 -94.28
N PRO A 361 0.35 -3.94 -95.17
CA PRO A 361 0.60 -3.53 -96.54
C PRO A 361 -0.68 -3.71 -97.37
N LEU A 362 -1.06 -2.65 -98.09
CA LEU A 362 -2.05 -2.66 -99.17
C LEU A 362 -1.41 -3.20 -100.46
N GLN A 363 -2.26 -3.82 -101.28
CA GLN A 363 -2.01 -4.38 -102.61
C GLN A 363 -1.34 -3.41 -103.59
#